data_AF-A0AA39K283-F1
#
_entry.id   AF-A0AA39K283-F1
#
_cell.length_a   1.000
_cell.length_b   1.000
_cell.length_c   1.000
_cell.angle_alpha   90.00
_cell.angle_beta   90.00
_cell.angle_gamma   90.00
#
_symmetry.space_group_name_H-M   'P 1'
#
loop_
_entity.id
_entity.type
_entity.pdbx_description
1 polymer ?
#
loop_
_entity_poly.entity_id
_entity_poly.type
_entity_poly.pdbx_seq_one_letter_code
_entity_poly.pdbx_strand_id
1 'polypeptide(L)'
;MAEPFSVGSLYLAGFTQARAPHVGLIIPTSATEGILVHIRIDRAVSPTWTFQTRVQKIAGDMFLSSLLRIAVAGITADQLRSVAQTVHVPENDEFGECFPWAQAVLQKLHDEGLLQLKSMSGLATEFHEFATGNRLSQFCA
;
A
#
# COMPACT_ATOMS: atom_id res chain seq x y z
N MET A 1 -11.77 -6.90 16.39
CA MET A 1 -11.01 -5.84 17.07
C MET A 1 -9.94 -5.40 16.11
N ALA A 2 -9.95 -4.13 15.66
CA ALA A 2 -8.88 -3.61 14.81
C ALA A 2 -7.61 -3.50 15.66
N GLU A 3 -6.51 -4.04 15.16
CA GLU A 3 -5.25 -4.07 15.91
C GLU A 3 -4.55 -2.70 15.85
N PRO A 4 -3.86 -2.28 16.93
CA PRO A 4 -3.28 -0.93 17.02
C PRO A 4 -2.20 -0.69 15.95
N PHE A 5 -2.03 0.58 15.57
CA PHE A 5 -0.92 1.02 14.72
C PHE A 5 0.43 0.58 15.30
N SER A 6 1.32 0.11 14.45
CA SER A 6 2.61 -0.43 14.84
C SER A 6 3.68 -0.09 13.80
N VAL A 7 4.78 0.48 14.26
CA VAL A 7 5.96 0.79 13.43
C VAL A 7 6.63 -0.51 12.99
N GLY A 8 7.07 -0.56 11.73
CA GLY A 8 7.67 -1.76 11.14
C GLY A 8 6.66 -2.81 10.64
N SER A 9 5.37 -2.63 10.89
CA SER A 9 4.31 -3.41 10.24
C SER A 9 4.18 -3.04 8.76
N LEU A 10 3.69 -3.98 7.95
CA LEU A 10 3.32 -3.72 6.56
C LEU A 10 1.85 -3.30 6.50
N TYR A 11 1.58 -2.19 5.82
CA TYR A 11 0.24 -1.67 5.58
C TYR A 11 -0.04 -1.50 4.10
N LEU A 12 -1.31 -1.66 3.73
CA LEU A 12 -1.87 -1.14 2.50
C LEU A 12 -2.42 0.26 2.78
N ALA A 13 -1.83 1.26 2.14
CA ALA A 13 -2.20 2.66 2.24
C ALA A 13 -3.16 3.05 1.13
N GLY A 14 -4.34 3.55 1.50
CA GLY A 14 -5.31 4.14 0.58
C GLY A 14 -5.16 5.66 0.52
N PHE A 15 -5.22 6.21 -0.68
CA PHE A 15 -5.16 7.64 -0.94
C PHE A 15 -6.43 8.13 -1.65
N THR A 16 -6.94 9.26 -1.18
CA THR A 16 -8.04 9.98 -1.82
C THR A 16 -7.57 10.55 -3.16
N GLN A 17 -8.19 10.12 -4.25
CA GLN A 17 -8.03 10.71 -5.58
C GLN A 17 -9.38 10.82 -6.28
N ALA A 18 -9.52 11.81 -7.15
CA ALA A 18 -10.79 12.16 -7.78
C ALA A 18 -11.37 11.12 -8.75
N ARG A 19 -10.57 10.13 -9.20
CA ARG A 19 -10.94 9.24 -10.32
C ARG A 19 -10.95 7.74 -9.98
N ALA A 20 -10.06 7.29 -9.09
CA ALA A 20 -10.00 5.90 -8.65
C ALA A 20 -9.33 5.83 -7.27
N PRO A 21 -9.60 4.79 -6.47
CA PRO A 21 -8.84 4.50 -5.26
C PRO A 21 -7.36 4.33 -5.63
N HIS A 22 -6.49 5.17 -5.10
CA HIS A 22 -5.05 5.03 -5.29
C HIS A 22 -4.45 4.35 -4.09
N VAL A 23 -3.55 3.39 -4.32
CA VAL A 23 -2.97 2.60 -3.23
C VAL A 23 -1.47 2.47 -3.33
N GLY A 24 -0.85 2.21 -2.19
CA GLY A 24 0.54 1.78 -2.10
C GLY A 24 0.77 0.91 -0.87
N LEU A 25 1.94 0.29 -0.82
CA LEU A 25 2.38 -0.48 0.35
C LEU A 25 3.31 0.40 1.17
N ILE A 26 3.06 0.50 2.48
CA ILE A 26 3.86 1.34 3.38
C ILE A 26 4.34 0.55 4.58
N ILE A 27 5.62 0.75 4.94
CA ILE A 27 6.17 0.33 6.23
C ILE A 27 6.48 1.61 7.02
N PRO A 28 5.71 1.90 8.09
CA PRO A 28 5.99 3.04 8.95
C PRO A 28 7.36 2.90 9.61
N THR A 29 8.14 3.97 9.56
CA THR A 29 9.43 4.10 10.27
C THR A 29 9.25 4.89 11.58
N SER A 30 8.15 5.63 11.71
CA SER A 30 7.72 6.31 12.93
C SER A 30 6.18 6.41 12.98
N ALA A 31 5.65 7.09 14.00
CA ALA A 31 4.22 7.38 14.09
C ALA A 31 3.74 8.41 13.05
N THR A 32 4.66 9.17 12.44
CA THR A 32 4.31 10.30 11.55
C THR A 32 4.70 10.05 10.10
N GLU A 33 5.55 9.06 9.81
CA GLU A 33 6.02 8.76 8.46
C GLU A 33 6.43 7.29 8.26
N GLY A 34 6.57 6.90 6.99
CA GLY A 34 7.03 5.58 6.57
C GLY A 34 7.62 5.58 5.18
N ILE A 35 8.13 4.42 4.78
CA ILE A 35 8.59 4.19 3.40
C ILE A 35 7.43 3.62 2.60
N LEU A 36 6.95 4.42 1.63
CA LEU A 36 5.93 4.02 0.67
C LEU A 36 6.59 3.42 -0.57
N VAL A 37 6.06 2.28 -0.99
CA VAL A 37 6.40 1.55 -2.21
C VAL A 37 5.12 1.44 -3.04
N HIS A 38 5.11 2.07 -4.21
CA HIS A 38 3.93 2.07 -5.08
C HIS A 38 4.31 2.21 -6.55
N ILE A 39 3.31 2.10 -7.43
CA ILE A 39 3.40 2.59 -8.80
C ILE A 39 2.58 3.87 -8.92
N ARG A 40 3.02 4.77 -9.79
CA ARG A 40 2.30 6.01 -10.11
C ARG A 40 2.46 6.34 -11.58
N ILE A 41 1.52 7.10 -12.11
CA ILE A 41 1.70 7.79 -13.38
C ILE A 41 2.50 9.06 -13.11
N ASP A 42 3.67 9.18 -13.71
CA ASP A 42 4.50 10.39 -13.69
C ASP A 42 4.94 10.72 -15.11
N ARG A 43 4.18 11.58 -15.80
CA ARG A 43 4.42 11.94 -17.20
C ARG A 43 5.74 12.68 -17.44
N ALA A 44 6.41 13.16 -16.38
CA ALA A 44 7.75 13.72 -16.50
C ALA A 44 8.85 12.63 -16.56
N VAL A 45 8.54 11.43 -16.07
CA VAL A 45 9.48 10.30 -15.95
C VAL A 45 9.15 9.17 -16.92
N SER A 46 7.87 8.85 -17.09
CA SER A 46 7.38 7.78 -17.96
C SER A 46 6.04 8.16 -18.59
N PRO A 47 5.77 7.79 -19.86
CA PRO A 47 4.44 7.96 -20.45
C PRO A 47 3.38 7.06 -19.77
N THR A 48 3.79 6.05 -19.01
CA THR A 48 2.95 5.01 -18.38
C THR A 48 3.17 4.96 -16.86
N TRP A 49 2.60 3.96 -16.19
CA TRP A 49 2.92 3.66 -14.80
C TRP A 49 4.43 3.46 -14.60
N THR A 50 4.96 3.99 -13.50
CA THR A 50 6.35 3.80 -13.08
C THR A 50 6.41 3.41 -11.61
N PHE A 51 7.36 2.55 -11.28
CA PHE A 51 7.71 2.23 -9.91
C PHE A 51 8.26 3.47 -9.19
N GLN A 52 7.86 3.64 -7.92
CA GLN A 52 8.41 4.68 -7.05
C GLN A 52 8.52 4.16 -5.61
N THR A 53 9.61 4.56 -4.94
CA THR A 53 9.75 4.51 -3.49
C THR A 53 10.00 5.90 -2.94
N ARG A 54 9.34 6.27 -1.85
CA ARG A 54 9.56 7.57 -1.19
C ARG A 54 9.23 7.52 0.30
N VAL A 55 9.71 8.51 1.03
CA VAL A 55 9.18 8.82 2.37
C VAL A 55 7.78 9.39 2.21
N GLN A 56 6.85 8.88 3.00
CA GLN A 56 5.44 9.23 2.98
C GLN A 56 5.00 9.63 4.40
N LYS A 57 4.38 10.80 4.51
CA LYS A 57 3.75 11.22 5.77
C LYS A 57 2.52 10.37 6.04
N ILE A 58 2.35 9.98 7.29
CA ILE A 58 1.19 9.23 7.79
C ILE A 58 0.29 10.19 8.56
N ALA A 59 0.85 10.85 9.58
CA ALA A 59 0.12 11.86 10.33
C ALA A 59 0.08 13.19 9.56
N GLY A 60 -1.12 13.75 9.41
CA GLY A 60 -1.32 15.05 8.77
C GLY A 60 -1.18 15.06 7.24
N ASP A 61 -1.10 13.89 6.59
CA ASP A 61 -1.22 13.82 5.14
C ASP A 61 -2.69 13.95 4.74
N MET A 62 -3.01 14.97 3.94
CA MET A 62 -4.39 15.27 3.54
C MET A 62 -4.96 14.29 2.50
N PHE A 63 -4.10 13.52 1.83
CA PHE A 63 -4.48 12.57 0.79
C PHE A 63 -4.51 11.14 1.31
N LEU A 64 -3.73 10.80 2.33
CA LEU A 64 -3.81 9.48 2.96
C LEU A 64 -5.17 9.33 3.67
N SER A 65 -6.05 8.51 3.10
CA SER A 65 -7.39 8.29 3.65
C SER A 65 -7.44 7.10 4.60
N SER A 66 -6.55 6.13 4.42
CA SER A 66 -6.73 4.83 5.05
C SER A 66 -5.42 4.06 5.19
N LEU A 67 -5.26 3.30 6.28
CA LEU A 67 -4.16 2.35 6.51
C LEU A 67 -4.73 1.02 7.00
N LEU A 68 -4.66 0.00 6.15
CA LEU A 68 -5.04 -1.36 6.49
C LEU A 68 -3.79 -2.19 6.82
N ARG A 69 -3.70 -2.74 8.02
CA ARG A 69 -2.55 -3.55 8.43
C ARG A 69 -2.60 -4.93 7.77
N ILE A 70 -1.51 -5.31 7.11
CA ILE A 70 -1.37 -6.60 6.41
C ILE A 70 -0.52 -7.56 7.23
N ALA A 71 0.54 -7.06 7.87
CA ALA A 71 1.46 -7.87 8.66
C ALA A 71 2.02 -7.08 9.84
N VAL A 72 2.24 -7.73 10.98
CA VAL A 72 2.63 -7.08 12.24
C VAL A 72 4.11 -6.68 12.28
N ALA A 73 5.01 -7.51 11.77
CA ALA A 73 6.44 -7.20 11.61
C ALA A 73 7.12 -8.36 10.89
N GLY A 74 8.29 -8.12 10.30
CA GLY A 74 9.15 -9.17 9.73
C GLY A 74 9.68 -8.88 8.34
N ILE A 75 9.09 -7.90 7.64
CA ILE A 75 9.54 -7.46 6.32
C ILE A 75 10.15 -6.06 6.48
N THR A 76 11.37 -5.87 6.00
CA THR A 76 12.00 -4.55 5.95
C THR A 76 11.57 -3.76 4.71
N ALA A 77 11.70 -2.43 4.75
CA ALA A 77 11.43 -1.59 3.59
C ALA A 77 12.30 -1.98 2.37
N ASP A 78 13.54 -2.42 2.60
CA ASP A 78 14.44 -2.87 1.53
C ASP A 78 14.01 -4.21 0.92
N GLN A 79 13.52 -5.16 1.73
CA GLN A 79 12.95 -6.40 1.23
C GLN A 79 11.68 -6.13 0.42
N LEU A 80 10.77 -5.31 0.95
CA LEU A 80 9.56 -4.91 0.24
C LEU A 80 9.90 -4.25 -1.10
N ARG A 81 10.85 -3.30 -1.11
CA ARG A 81 11.32 -2.63 -2.32
C ARG A 81 11.89 -3.64 -3.33
N SER A 82 12.79 -4.52 -2.87
CA SER A 82 13.48 -5.48 -3.74
C SER A 82 12.49 -6.40 -4.43
N VAL A 83 11.52 -6.93 -3.69
CA VAL A 83 10.46 -7.78 -4.24
C VAL A 83 9.55 -6.99 -5.18
N ALA A 84 9.12 -5.79 -4.78
CA ALA A 84 8.23 -4.97 -5.58
C ALA A 84 8.82 -4.57 -6.95
N GLN A 85 10.14 -4.40 -7.03
CA GLN A 85 10.83 -4.13 -8.30
C GLN A 85 10.82 -5.31 -9.27
N THR A 86 10.56 -6.53 -8.81
CA THR A 86 10.44 -7.72 -9.67
C THR A 86 9.04 -7.90 -10.26
N VAL A 87 8.05 -7.20 -9.71
CA VAL A 87 6.66 -7.25 -10.18
C VAL A 87 6.50 -6.34 -11.39
N HIS A 88 5.93 -6.89 -12.47
CA HIS A 88 5.67 -6.16 -13.70
C HIS A 88 4.84 -4.90 -13.44
N VAL A 89 5.33 -3.76 -13.91
CA VAL A 89 4.60 -2.48 -13.91
C VAL A 89 3.85 -2.39 -15.24
N PRO A 90 2.53 -2.11 -15.23
CA PRO A 90 1.74 -2.04 -16.46
C PRO A 90 2.28 -1.01 -17.46
N GLU A 91 2.24 -1.37 -18.75
CA GLU A 91 2.67 -0.51 -19.87
C GLU A 91 1.56 0.42 -20.37
N ASN A 92 0.48 0.61 -19.59
CA ASN A 92 -0.64 1.51 -19.89
C ASN A 92 -0.64 2.73 -18.94
N ASP A 93 -1.67 3.57 -19.03
CA ASP A 93 -1.94 4.65 -18.07
C ASP A 93 -3.36 4.59 -17.49
N GLU A 94 -3.95 3.38 -17.45
CA GLU A 94 -5.30 3.17 -16.94
C GLU A 94 -5.35 3.38 -15.42
N PHE A 95 -6.37 4.11 -14.94
CA PHE A 95 -6.52 4.39 -13.52
C PHE A 95 -6.93 3.13 -12.74
N GLY A 96 -6.34 2.92 -11.57
CA GLY A 96 -6.67 1.81 -10.66
C GLY A 96 -5.68 0.66 -10.67
N GLU A 97 -4.76 0.62 -11.64
CA GLU A 97 -3.71 -0.41 -11.77
C GLU A 97 -2.78 -0.55 -10.55
N CYS A 98 -2.68 0.50 -9.73
CA CYS A 98 -1.92 0.45 -8.48
C CYS A 98 -2.42 -0.64 -7.50
N PHE A 99 -3.71 -0.97 -7.51
CA PHE A 99 -4.26 -1.98 -6.61
C PHE A 99 -3.95 -3.41 -7.05
N PRO A 100 -4.25 -3.82 -8.30
CA PRO A 100 -3.78 -5.10 -8.85
C PRO A 100 -2.26 -5.28 -8.71
N TRP A 101 -1.49 -4.22 -8.96
CA TRP A 101 -0.03 -4.26 -8.78
C TRP A 101 0.36 -4.52 -7.31
N ALA A 102 -0.24 -3.80 -6.34
CA ALA A 102 0.03 -4.02 -4.93
C ALA A 102 -0.33 -5.45 -4.48
N GLN A 103 -1.43 -6.02 -5.00
CA GLN A 103 -1.80 -7.42 -4.75
C GLN A 103 -0.75 -8.38 -5.30
N ALA A 104 -0.22 -8.14 -6.50
CA ALA A 104 0.85 -8.96 -7.07
C ALA A 104 2.14 -8.90 -6.24
N VAL A 105 2.49 -7.73 -5.68
CA VAL A 105 3.62 -7.61 -4.73
C VAL A 105 3.37 -8.43 -3.47
N LEU A 106 2.17 -8.36 -2.88
CA LEU A 106 1.82 -9.15 -1.70
C LEU A 106 1.84 -10.66 -1.98
N GLN A 107 1.37 -11.09 -3.16
CA GLN A 107 1.47 -12.48 -3.59
C GLN A 107 2.93 -12.92 -3.69
N LYS A 108 3.79 -12.10 -4.31
CA LYS A 108 5.21 -12.41 -4.44
C LYS A 108 5.91 -12.53 -3.09
N LEU A 109 5.61 -11.62 -2.14
CA LEU A 109 6.11 -11.71 -0.77
C LEU A 109 5.66 -13.00 -0.07
N HIS A 110 4.44 -13.46 -0.34
CA HIS A 110 3.96 -14.74 0.16
C HIS A 110 4.74 -15.91 -0.44
N ASP A 111 4.91 -15.92 -1.76
CA ASP A 111 5.59 -16.99 -2.48
C ASP A 111 7.07 -17.12 -2.06
N GLU A 112 7.71 -16.01 -1.69
CA GLU A 112 9.08 -15.97 -1.15
C GLU A 112 9.15 -16.29 0.36
N GLY A 113 8.02 -16.57 1.01
CA GLY A 113 7.95 -16.90 2.44
C GLY A 113 8.20 -15.72 3.37
N LEU A 114 8.25 -14.50 2.84
CA LEU A 114 8.44 -13.26 3.60
C LEU A 114 7.16 -12.79 4.29
N LEU A 115 6.00 -13.23 3.76
CA LEU A 115 4.68 -12.88 4.27
C LEU A 115 3.79 -14.12 4.35
N GLN A 116 2.96 -14.20 5.39
CA GLN A 116 1.91 -15.23 5.47
C GLN A 116 0.56 -14.56 5.25
N LEU A 117 0.02 -14.72 4.04
CA LEU A 117 -1.32 -14.26 3.69
C LEU A 117 -2.33 -15.38 3.89
N LYS A 118 -3.39 -15.12 4.66
CA LYS A 118 -4.49 -16.08 4.84
C LYS A 118 -5.37 -16.20 3.60
N SER A 119 -5.65 -15.08 2.92
CA SER A 119 -6.45 -15.05 1.69
C SER A 119 -6.26 -13.73 0.94
N MET A 120 -5.93 -13.82 -0.35
CA MET A 120 -5.81 -12.64 -1.22
C MET A 120 -7.17 -12.06 -1.60
N SER A 121 -8.19 -12.91 -1.79
CA SER A 121 -9.55 -12.46 -2.12
C SER A 121 -10.21 -11.73 -0.94
N GLY A 122 -9.95 -12.20 0.29
CA GLY A 122 -10.42 -11.53 1.50
C GLY A 122 -9.82 -10.13 1.65
N LEU A 123 -8.54 -9.95 1.31
CA LEU A 123 -7.88 -8.65 1.38
C LEU A 123 -8.50 -7.62 0.43
N ALA A 124 -8.86 -8.03 -0.78
CA ALA A 124 -9.49 -7.12 -1.74
C ALA A 124 -10.87 -6.66 -1.29
N THR A 125 -11.68 -7.57 -0.76
CA THR A 125 -12.96 -7.23 -0.17
C THR A 125 -12.79 -6.30 1.04
N GLU A 126 -11.88 -6.63 1.96
CA GLU A 126 -11.62 -5.83 3.15
C GLU A 126 -11.14 -4.42 2.79
N PHE A 127 -10.23 -4.30 1.82
CA PHE A 127 -9.76 -2.99 1.36
C PHE A 127 -10.87 -2.21 0.66
N HIS A 128 -11.67 -2.84 -0.20
CA HIS A 128 -12.77 -2.16 -0.88
C HIS A 128 -13.82 -1.66 0.11
N GLU A 129 -14.22 -2.49 1.08
CA GLU A 129 -15.15 -2.09 2.16
C GLU A 129 -14.57 -0.97 3.03
N PHE A 130 -13.27 -1.02 3.33
CA PHE A 130 -12.58 0.00 4.11
C PHE A 130 -12.47 1.34 3.37
N ALA A 131 -12.13 1.30 2.08
CA ALA A 131 -11.98 2.48 1.23
C ALA A 131 -13.33 3.13 0.86
N THR A 132 -14.36 2.33 0.56
CA THR A 132 -15.70 2.84 0.20
C THR A 132 -16.52 3.26 1.42
N GLY A 133 -16.27 2.66 2.59
CA GLY A 133 -16.96 2.99 3.83
C GLY A 133 -16.57 4.34 4.44
N ASN A 134 -15.57 5.05 3.88
CA ASN A 134 -15.01 6.31 4.39
C ASN A 134 -14.75 6.28 5.91
N ARG A 135 -14.42 5.10 6.45
CA ARG A 135 -14.09 4.93 7.85
C ARG A 135 -12.64 5.37 8.02
N LEU A 136 -12.46 6.67 8.23
CA LEU A 136 -11.51 7.08 9.26
C LEU A 136 -11.77 6.16 10.45
N SER A 137 -10.74 5.49 10.94
CA SER A 137 -10.77 4.96 12.30
C SER A 137 -11.13 6.12 13.22
N GLN A 138 -12.42 6.32 13.49
CA GLN A 138 -12.93 7.13 14.58
C GLN A 138 -12.59 6.40 15.88
N PHE A 139 -11.32 6.38 16.26
CA PHE A 139 -10.91 6.07 17.62
C PHE A 139 -9.65 6.88 17.93
N CYS A 140 -9.75 8.20 17.73
CA CYS A 140 -8.99 9.14 18.54
C CYS A 140 -9.66 9.18 19.92
N ALA A 141 -8.94 8.73 20.94
CA ALA A 141 -9.00 9.34 22.26
C ALA A 141 -7.85 10.35 22.34
#